data_AF-A0A6B0ZFR2-F1
#
_entry.id   AF-A0A6B0ZFR2-F1
#
_cell.length_a   1.000
_cell.length_b   1.000
_cell.length_c   1.000
_cell.angle_alpha   90.00
_cell.angle_beta   90.00
_cell.angle_gamma   90.00
#
_symmetry.space_group_name_H-M   'P 1'
#
loop_
_entity.id
_entity.type
_entity.pdbx_description
1 polymer ?
#
loop_
_entity_poly.entity_id
_entity_poly.type
_entity_poly.pdbx_seq_one_letter_code
_entity_poly.pdbx_strand_id
1 'polypeptide(L)' 'TEAQSRLVSDDWENTVAEDFGIVESVQRGVASRGYTPGPLIEDPSGVCGVHSENSVSHLQDLLLESLGDAV' A
#
# COMPACT_ATOMS: atom_id res chain seq x y z
N THR A 1 16.64 0.33 24.73
CA THR A 1 16.55 1.43 25.72
C THR A 1 15.09 1.73 25.97
N GLU A 2 14.72 2.35 27.10
CA GLU A 2 13.32 2.70 27.39
C GLU A 2 12.68 3.57 26.29
N ALA A 3 13.48 4.43 25.66
CA ALA A 3 13.04 5.25 24.53
C ALA A 3 12.59 4.41 23.31
N GLN A 4 13.31 3.32 22.99
CA GLN A 4 12.94 2.44 21.89
C GLN A 4 11.66 1.66 22.20
N SER A 5 11.49 1.19 23.44
CA SER A 5 10.26 0.51 23.85
C SER A 5 9.03 1.40 23.76
N ARG A 6 9.17 2.68 24.15
CA ARG A 6 8.09 3.66 24.00
C ARG A 6 7.77 3.93 22.53
N LEU A 7 8.78 4.14 21.69
CA LEU A 7 8.57 4.33 20.25
C LEU A 7 7.80 3.15 19.63
N VAL A 8 8.15 1.91 19.99
CA VAL A 8 7.41 0.73 19.50
C VAL A 8 5.97 0.74 20.00
N SER A 9 5.71 1.07 21.27
CA SER A 9 4.34 1.16 21.80
C SER A 9 3.53 2.23 21.05
N ASP A 10 4.11 3.41 20.85
CA ASP A 10 3.46 4.53 20.18
C ASP A 10 3.16 4.21 18.70
N ASP A 11 4.06 3.48 18.03
CA ASP A 11 3.88 3.04 16.63
C ASP A 11 2.69 2.07 16.49
N TRP A 12 2.56 1.12 17.43
CA TRP A 12 1.41 0.20 17.46
C TRP A 12 0.10 0.92 17.76
N GLU A 13 0.10 1.83 18.73
CA GLU A 13 -1.11 2.53 19.17
C GLU A 13 -1.61 3.54 18.13
N ASN A 14 -0.71 4.13 17.35
CA ASN A 14 -1.06 5.21 16.43
C ASN A 14 -0.91 4.78 14.96
N THR A 15 0.33 4.57 14.49
CA THR A 15 0.62 4.38 13.06
C THR A 15 0.01 3.08 12.52
N VAL A 16 0.21 1.96 13.23
CA VAL A 16 -0.37 0.67 12.82
C VAL A 16 -1.90 0.72 12.87
N ALA A 17 -2.46 1.32 13.93
CA ALA A 17 -3.91 1.45 14.07
C ALA A 17 -4.53 2.30 12.94
N GLU A 18 -3.87 3.39 12.56
CA GLU A 18 -4.28 4.24 11.45
C GLU A 18 -4.19 3.50 10.11
N ASP A 19 -3.04 2.91 9.79
CA ASP A 19 -2.81 2.20 8.53
C ASP A 19 -3.80 1.04 8.37
N PHE A 20 -4.11 0.32 9.46
CA PHE A 20 -5.11 -0.73 9.45
C PHE A 20 -6.50 -0.21 9.10
N GLY A 21 -6.90 0.93 9.69
CA GLY A 21 -8.17 1.59 9.37
C GLY A 21 -8.27 2.03 7.91
N ILE A 22 -7.17 2.53 7.34
CA ILE A 22 -7.08 2.91 5.92
C ILE A 22 -7.29 1.68 5.04
N VAL A 23 -6.54 0.59 5.29
CA VAL A 23 -6.64 -0.64 4.49
C VAL A 23 -8.04 -1.27 4.60
N GLU A 24 -8.64 -1.27 5.78
CA GLU A 24 -10.01 -1.78 5.97
C GLU A 24 -11.02 -0.97 5.15
N SER A 25 -10.90 0.36 5.17
CA SER A 25 -11.76 1.27 4.39
C SER A 25 -11.62 1.00 2.89
N VAL A 26 -10.39 0.89 2.39
CA VAL A 26 -10.10 0.57 0.98
C VAL A 26 -10.71 -0.77 0.60
N GLN A 27 -10.52 -1.82 1.41
CA GLN A 27 -11.04 -3.15 1.12
C GLN A 27 -12.58 -3.16 1.01
N ARG A 28 -13.28 -2.42 1.89
CA ARG A 28 -14.74 -2.24 1.79
C ARG A 28 -15.14 -1.52 0.51
N GLY A 29 -14.38 -0.51 0.10
CA GLY A 29 -14.56 0.20 -1.16
C GLY A 29 -14.39 -0.70 -2.38
N VAL A 30 -13.28 -1.44 -2.45
CA VAL A 30 -12.94 -2.39 -3.52
C VAL A 30 -14.01 -3.49 -3.68
N ALA A 31 -14.59 -3.96 -2.57
CA ALA A 31 -15.66 -4.95 -2.58
C ALA A 31 -17.03 -4.41 -3.02
N SER A 32 -17.18 -3.09 -3.19
CA SER A 32 -18.45 -2.48 -3.60
C SER A 32 -18.71 -2.65 -5.10
N ARG A 33 -19.99 -2.78 -5.50
CA ARG A 33 -20.37 -3.01 -6.91
C ARG A 33 -19.98 -1.89 -7.87
N GLY A 34 -19.82 -0.67 -7.36
CA GLY A 34 -19.51 0.51 -8.17
C GLY A 34 -18.00 0.79 -8.27
N TYR A 35 -17.16 -0.03 -7.65
CA TYR A 35 -15.73 0.17 -7.68
C TYR A 35 -15.18 -0.04 -9.10
N THR A 36 -14.32 0.88 -9.52
CA THR A 36 -13.51 0.77 -10.73
C THR A 36 -12.10 1.22 -10.34
N PRO A 37 -11.05 0.44 -10.66
CA PRO A 37 -9.68 0.84 -10.37
C PRO A 37 -9.34 2.20 -10.98
N GLY A 38 -8.71 3.07 -10.18
CA GLY A 38 -8.15 4.33 -10.66
C GLY A 38 -6.71 4.16 -11.16
N PRO A 39 -6.17 5.14 -11.91
CA PRO A 39 -4.76 5.12 -12.30
C PRO A 39 -3.85 5.35 -11.09
N LEU A 40 -2.68 4.71 -11.10
CA LEU A 40 -1.58 5.01 -10.18
C LEU A 40 -0.86 6.30 -10.60
N ILE A 41 -0.29 7.01 -9.63
CA ILE A 41 0.56 8.19 -9.86
C ILE A 41 1.99 7.70 -10.13
N GLU A 42 2.34 7.52 -11.39
CA GLU A 42 3.67 7.01 -11.77
C GLU A 42 4.59 8.13 -12.27
N ASP A 43 5.86 8.09 -11.86
CA ASP A 43 6.93 8.90 -12.45
C ASP A 43 7.36 8.27 -13.79
N PRO A 44 7.30 9.01 -14.92
CA PRO A 44 7.67 8.49 -16.25
C PRO A 44 9.14 8.06 -16.37
N SER A 45 10.03 8.52 -15.48
CA SER A 45 11.42 8.09 -15.45
C SER A 45 11.60 6.64 -14.97
N GLY A 46 10.58 6.07 -14.32
CA GLY A 46 10.62 4.73 -13.71
C GLY A 46 11.38 4.68 -12.38
N VAL A 47 11.84 5.82 -11.85
CA VAL A 47 12.49 5.88 -10.54
C VAL A 47 11.43 5.95 -9.43
N CYS A 48 11.46 5.00 -8.49
CA CYS A 48 10.58 5.04 -7.32
C CYS A 48 10.96 6.19 -6.38
N GLY A 49 10.18 7.26 -6.39
CA GLY A 49 10.29 8.39 -5.46
C GLY A 49 9.27 8.32 -4.31
N VAL A 50 9.41 9.24 -3.35
CA VAL A 50 8.49 9.37 -2.21
C VAL A 50 7.07 9.80 -2.63
N HIS A 51 6.94 10.42 -3.81
CA HIS A 51 5.68 11.00 -4.30
C HIS A 51 5.07 10.25 -5.48
N SER A 52 5.55 9.03 -5.75
CA SER A 52 5.12 8.21 -6.88
C SER A 52 4.77 6.80 -6.40
N GLU A 53 3.80 6.16 -7.05
CA GLU A 53 3.29 4.83 -6.75
C GLU A 53 3.93 3.73 -7.63
N ASN A 54 5.06 4.02 -8.30
CA ASN A 54 5.80 3.04 -9.10
C ASN A 54 6.12 1.75 -8.32
N SER A 55 6.36 1.84 -7.01
CA SER A 55 6.60 0.65 -6.17
C SER A 55 5.36 -0.23 -6.03
N VAL A 56 4.16 0.35 -5.97
CA VAL A 56 2.89 -0.38 -5.91
C VAL A 56 2.65 -1.14 -7.21
N SER A 57 2.88 -0.47 -8.34
CA SER A 57 2.80 -1.05 -9.70
C SER A 57 3.73 -2.25 -9.84
N HIS A 58 5.01 -2.08 -9.46
CA HIS A 58 5.98 -3.17 -9.52
C HIS A 58 5.65 -4.34 -8.58
N LEU A 59 5.11 -4.07 -7.39
CA LEU A 59 4.67 -5.13 -6.47
C LEU A 59 3.50 -5.92 -7.05
N GLN A 60 2.59 -5.25 -7.75
CA GLN A 60 1.47 -5.89 -8.45
C GLN A 60 1.98 -6.77 -9.59
N ASP A 61 2.91 -6.29 -10.40
CA ASP A 61 3.52 -7.07 -11.48
C ASP A 61 4.15 -8.36 -10.94
N LEU A 62 4.96 -8.26 -9.88
CA LEU A 62 5.58 -9.41 -9.22
C LEU A 62 4.54 -10.41 -8.70
N LEU A 63 3.41 -9.92 -8.17
CA LEU A 63 2.32 -10.76 -7.71
C LEU A 63 1.65 -11.49 -8.88
N LEU A 64 1.34 -10.80 -9.97
CA LEU A 64 0.72 -11.37 -11.16
C LEU A 64 1.63 -12.39 -11.85
N GLU A 65 2.92 -12.07 -11.98
CA GLU A 65 3.95 -13.01 -12.46
C GLU A 65 3.98 -14.28 -11.61
N SER A 66 3.94 -14.13 -10.28
CA SER A 66 3.98 -15.26 -9.35
C SER A 66 2.72 -16.12 -9.40
N LEU A 67 1.57 -15.54 -9.75
CA LEU A 67 0.31 -16.26 -9.93
C LEU A 67 0.24 -16.99 -11.29
N GLY A 68 1.19 -16.73 -12.20
CA GLY A 68 1.15 -17.25 -13.57
C GLY A 68 0.19 -16.49 -14.48
N ASP A 69 -0.31 -15.35 -14.01
CA ASP A 69 -1.22 -14.44 -14.72
C ASP A 69 -0.45 -13.36 -15.50
N ALA A 70 0.85 -13.56 -15.75
CA ALA A 70 1.63 -12.70 -16.61
C ALA A 70 1.03 -12.70 -18.03
N VAL A 71 0.63 -11.52 -18.50
CA VAL A 71 0.24 -11.25 -19.89
C VAL A 71 1.45 -11.35 -20.81
#